data_AF-A0A8S4QJB2-F1
#
_entry.id   AF-A0A8S4QJB2-F1
#
_cell.length_a   1.000
_cell.length_b   1.000
_cell.length_c   1.000
_cell.angle_alpha   90.00
_cell.angle_beta   90.00
_cell.angle_gamma   90.00
#
_symmetry.space_group_name_H-M   'P 1'
#
loop_
_entity.id
_entity.type
_entity.pdbx_description
1 polymer ?
#
loop_
_entity_poly.entity_id
_entity_poly.type
_entity_poly.pdbx_seq_one_letter_code
_entity_poly.pdbx_strand_id
1 'polypeptide(L)'
;KETLLQHCYQIEGIKRKDSKASVERVLPEYSCLLLSPANLWQQNLQSFSLDANIVNTVFNYQNLQKGKVSIAEMAFGMHLRDTGIKRYPLRARPRVLQYAVTIFYRHADQR
;
A
#
# COMPACT_ATOMS: atom_id res chain seq x y z
N LYS A 1 9.08 4.09 -22.85
CA LYS A 1 8.30 3.26 -21.90
C LYS A 1 8.24 4.02 -20.59
N GLU A 2 7.06 4.46 -20.18
CA GLU A 2 6.91 5.11 -18.88
C GLU A 2 6.82 4.06 -17.78
N THR A 3 7.48 4.30 -16.65
CA THR A 3 7.44 3.42 -15.48
C THR A 3 6.73 4.09 -14.32
N LEU A 4 6.27 3.32 -13.34
CA LEU A 4 5.61 3.84 -12.14
C LEU A 4 6.50 4.88 -11.43
N LEU A 5 7.83 4.66 -11.46
CA LEU A 5 8.85 5.55 -10.89
C LEU A 5 8.87 6.96 -11.50
N GLN A 6 8.31 7.14 -12.70
CA GLN A 6 8.24 8.44 -13.37
C GLN A 6 6.97 9.21 -13.00
N HIS A 7 6.02 8.59 -12.29
CA HIS A 7 4.81 9.24 -11.82
C HIS A 7 4.97 9.59 -10.34
N CYS A 8 4.86 10.89 -10.06
CA CYS A 8 5.13 11.45 -8.75
C CYS A 8 3.93 12.24 -8.24
N TYR A 9 3.43 11.88 -7.05
CA TYR A 9 2.47 12.71 -6.33
C TYR A 9 3.19 13.52 -5.27
N GLN A 10 3.24 14.84 -5.45
CA GLN A 10 3.90 15.72 -4.49
C GLN A 10 3.11 15.76 -3.18
N ILE A 11 3.75 15.41 -2.07
CA ILE A 11 3.20 15.60 -0.73
C ILE A 11 3.87 16.82 -0.11
N GLU A 12 3.07 17.81 0.30
CA GLU A 12 3.57 18.94 1.07
C GLU A 12 3.72 18.56 2.55
N GLY A 13 2.62 18.42 3.29
CA GLY A 13 2.65 18.12 4.73
C GLY A 13 1.66 17.04 5.14
N ILE A 14 2.08 16.18 6.07
CA ILE A 14 1.22 15.16 6.66
C ILE A 14 0.50 15.78 7.86
N LYS A 15 -0.84 15.73 7.91
CA LYS A 15 -1.58 16.24 9.07
C LYS A 15 -1.36 15.35 10.30
N ARG A 16 -0.51 15.82 11.21
CA ARG A 16 -0.08 15.10 12.43
C ARG A 16 -1.09 15.13 13.58
N LYS A 17 -2.40 15.09 13.29
CA LYS A 17 -3.41 15.31 14.34
C LYS A 17 -3.51 14.15 15.33
N ASP A 18 -3.19 12.93 14.89
CA ASP A 18 -3.22 11.68 15.68
C ASP A 18 -2.28 10.62 15.06
N SER A 19 -1.05 10.99 14.68
CA SER A 19 -0.16 10.11 13.91
C SER A 19 0.15 8.84 14.69
N LYS A 20 -0.52 7.73 14.38
CA LYS A 20 0.05 6.41 14.62
C LYS A 20 1.43 6.42 13.96
N ALA A 21 2.48 6.02 14.67
CA ALA A 21 3.87 5.97 14.18
C ALA A 21 4.05 5.17 12.87
N SER A 22 2.99 4.53 12.40
CA SER A 22 2.88 3.84 11.13
C SER A 22 2.71 4.80 9.93
N VAL A 23 2.00 5.92 10.06
CA VAL A 23 1.75 6.87 8.93
C VAL A 23 3.04 7.54 8.46
N GLU A 24 3.86 7.98 9.41
CA GLU A 24 5.15 8.64 9.17
C GLU A 24 6.18 7.73 8.50
N ARG A 25 6.04 6.41 8.65
CA ARG A 25 6.94 5.44 8.01
C ARG A 25 6.56 5.12 6.56
N VAL A 26 5.33 5.43 6.14
CA VAL A 26 4.80 5.02 4.83
C VAL A 26 4.61 6.20 3.89
N LEU A 27 4.18 7.36 4.41
CA LEU A 27 4.00 8.56 3.61
C LEU A 27 5.23 9.46 3.77
N PRO A 28 5.90 9.84 2.66
CA PRO A 28 7.01 10.77 2.73
C PRO A 28 6.49 12.20 2.98
N GLU A 29 7.21 12.96 3.81
CA GLU A 29 6.92 14.38 4.05
C GLU A 29 7.78 15.22 3.10
N TYR A 30 7.21 16.28 2.51
CA TYR A 30 7.89 17.16 1.56
C TYR A 30 8.59 16.44 0.40
N SER A 31 8.01 15.33 -0.07
CA SER A 31 8.65 14.47 -1.06
C SER A 31 7.63 13.76 -1.96
N CYS A 32 8.16 13.02 -2.91
CA CYS A 32 7.42 12.32 -3.95
C CYS A 32 6.79 11.04 -3.43
N LEU A 33 5.46 10.95 -3.43
CA LEU A 33 4.76 9.71 -3.15
C LEU A 33 4.63 8.87 -4.42
N LEU A 34 5.28 7.70 -4.39
CA LEU A 34 5.01 6.61 -5.31
C LEU A 34 3.89 5.73 -4.73
N LEU A 35 2.78 5.55 -5.44
CA LEU A 35 1.71 4.65 -5.00
C LEU A 35 2.12 3.19 -5.25
N SER A 36 2.69 2.56 -4.23
CA SER A 36 3.13 1.17 -4.28
C SER A 36 2.92 0.45 -2.96
N PRO A 37 2.47 -0.83 -2.97
CA PRO A 37 2.41 -1.65 -1.75
C PRO A 37 3.76 -1.76 -1.04
N ALA A 38 4.86 -1.61 -1.78
CA ALA A 38 6.22 -1.61 -1.23
C ALA A 38 6.45 -0.54 -0.15
N ASN A 39 5.67 0.55 -0.15
CA ASN A 39 5.81 1.61 0.84
C ASN A 39 5.48 1.12 2.27
N LEU A 40 4.68 0.06 2.42
CA LEU A 40 4.40 -0.54 3.73
C LEU A 40 5.66 -1.13 4.39
N TRP A 41 6.66 -1.49 3.58
CA TRP A 41 7.97 -1.99 3.99
C TRP A 41 9.09 -1.00 3.63
N GLN A 42 8.77 0.30 3.53
CA GLN A 42 9.75 1.36 3.22
C GLN A 42 10.55 1.10 1.93
N GLN A 43 9.95 0.40 0.97
CA GLN A 43 10.59 -0.01 -0.28
C GLN A 43 11.85 -0.88 -0.09
N ASN A 44 11.99 -1.51 1.08
CA ASN A 44 13.12 -2.37 1.42
C ASN A 44 12.75 -3.85 1.28
N LEU A 45 13.47 -4.55 0.39
CA LEU A 45 13.26 -5.98 0.13
C LEU A 45 13.54 -6.87 1.34
N GLN A 46 14.51 -6.51 2.18
CA GLN A 46 14.81 -7.24 3.42
C GLN A 46 13.65 -7.11 4.42
N SER A 47 13.10 -5.90 4.57
CA SER A 47 11.95 -5.66 5.44
C SER A 47 10.72 -6.47 5.01
N PHE A 48 10.50 -6.61 3.70
CA PHE A 48 9.45 -7.49 3.17
C PHE A 48 9.76 -8.98 3.41
N SER A 49 11.01 -9.42 3.16
CA SER A 49 11.39 -10.83 3.27
C SER A 49 11.38 -11.34 4.71
N LEU A 50 11.64 -10.47 5.68
CA LEU A 50 11.62 -10.78 7.11
C LEU A 50 10.22 -10.69 7.73
N ASP A 51 9.22 -10.23 6.97
CA ASP A 51 7.85 -10.09 7.47
C ASP A 51 7.15 -11.45 7.55
N ALA A 52 7.03 -11.98 8.77
CA ALA A 52 6.35 -13.24 9.04
C ALA A 52 4.83 -13.16 8.85
N ASN A 53 4.22 -11.97 8.79
CA ASN A 53 2.78 -11.80 8.67
C ASN A 53 2.39 -10.59 7.80
N ILE A 54 2.68 -10.72 6.51
CA ILE A 54 2.33 -9.77 5.44
C ILE A 54 0.87 -9.31 5.53
N VAL A 55 -0.06 -10.23 5.81
CA VAL A 55 -1.49 -9.93 5.90
C VAL A 55 -1.75 -8.96 7.04
N ASN A 56 -1.26 -9.25 8.25
CA ASN A 56 -1.41 -8.34 9.38
C ASN A 56 -0.73 -7.00 9.13
N THR A 57 0.45 -6.98 8.49
CA THR A 57 1.12 -5.74 8.11
C THR A 57 0.21 -4.87 7.26
N VAL A 58 -0.39 -5.39 6.19
CA VAL A 58 -1.35 -4.65 5.34
C VAL A 58 -2.54 -4.15 6.15
N PHE A 59 -3.14 -5.01 6.98
CA PHE A 59 -4.34 -4.67 7.75
C PHE A 59 -4.08 -3.73 8.94
N ASN A 60 -2.85 -3.61 9.42
CA ASN A 60 -2.46 -2.60 10.42
C ASN A 60 -2.57 -1.17 9.88
N TYR A 61 -2.43 -1.00 8.56
CA TYR A 61 -2.60 0.27 7.86
C TYR A 61 -4.03 0.48 7.34
N GLN A 62 -4.94 -0.48 7.58
CA GLN A 62 -6.35 -0.31 7.28
C GLN A 62 -6.99 0.62 8.32
N ASN A 63 -7.68 1.65 7.85
CA ASN A 63 -8.55 2.46 8.68
C ASN A 63 -9.98 1.89 8.61
N LEU A 64 -10.60 1.67 9.77
CA LEU A 64 -11.96 1.15 9.88
C LEU A 64 -13.02 2.27 9.86
N GLN A 65 -12.60 3.54 9.87
CA GLN A 65 -13.53 4.67 9.78
C GLN A 65 -14.15 4.75 8.39
N LYS A 66 -15.48 4.63 8.33
CA LYS A 66 -16.26 4.77 7.09
C LYS A 66 -15.99 6.13 6.42
N GLY A 67 -15.80 6.11 5.09
CA GLY A 67 -15.62 7.31 4.27
C GLY A 67 -14.20 7.86 4.19
N LYS A 68 -13.22 7.26 4.87
CA LYS A 68 -11.80 7.64 4.76
C LYS A 68 -11.02 6.55 4.03
N VAL A 69 -10.26 6.95 3.02
CA VAL A 69 -9.31 6.06 2.34
C VAL A 69 -8.21 5.69 3.31
N SER A 70 -7.94 4.40 3.45
CA SER A 70 -6.86 3.92 4.31
C SER A 70 -5.48 4.03 3.64
N ILE A 71 -4.41 4.06 4.43
CA ILE A 71 -3.04 4.12 3.90
C ILE A 71 -2.73 2.87 3.09
N ALA A 72 -3.23 1.72 3.54
CA ALA A 72 -3.14 0.49 2.76
C ALA A 72 -3.81 0.66 1.38
N GLU A 73 -5.04 1.16 1.31
CA GLU A 73 -5.70 1.39 0.02
C GLU A 73 -4.98 2.39 -0.87
N MET A 74 -4.40 3.46 -0.29
CA MET A 74 -3.55 4.39 -1.05
C MET A 74 -2.31 3.68 -1.60
N ALA A 75 -1.60 2.89 -0.79
CA ALA A 75 -0.42 2.15 -1.22
C ALA A 75 -0.74 1.14 -2.34
N PHE A 76 -1.90 0.48 -2.27
CA PHE A 76 -2.36 -0.44 -3.31
C PHE A 76 -2.98 0.26 -4.52
N GLY A 77 -3.37 1.53 -4.43
CA GLY A 77 -4.09 2.24 -5.48
C GLY A 77 -5.51 1.71 -5.75
N MET A 78 -6.05 0.86 -4.86
CA MET A 78 -7.37 0.25 -4.99
C MET A 78 -7.93 -0.15 -3.62
N HIS A 79 -9.23 -0.45 -3.55
CA HIS A 79 -9.83 -0.93 -2.31
C HIS A 79 -9.27 -2.29 -1.90
N LEU A 80 -8.98 -2.47 -0.60
CA LEU A 80 -8.45 -3.74 -0.06
C LEU A 80 -9.40 -4.93 -0.27
N ARG A 81 -10.69 -4.69 -0.53
CA ARG A 81 -11.66 -5.74 -0.86
C ARG A 81 -11.40 -6.34 -2.25
N ASP A 82 -10.83 -5.54 -3.15
CA ASP A 82 -10.60 -5.89 -4.55
C ASP A 82 -9.19 -6.45 -4.79
N THR A 83 -8.26 -6.28 -3.83
CA THR A 83 -6.89 -6.84 -3.91
C THR A 83 -6.82 -8.37 -3.77
N GLY A 84 -7.90 -9.01 -3.33
CA GLY A 84 -7.92 -10.46 -3.04
C GLY A 84 -7.23 -10.87 -1.73
N ILE A 85 -6.67 -9.91 -0.98
CA ILE A 85 -6.09 -10.11 0.36
C ILE A 85 -7.24 -10.06 1.38
N LYS A 86 -7.44 -11.15 2.14
CA LYS A 86 -8.49 -11.24 3.16
C LYS A 86 -7.87 -11.31 4.55
N ARG A 87 -8.33 -10.45 5.47
CA ARG A 87 -7.89 -10.45 6.87
C ARG A 87 -8.19 -11.77 7.57
N TYR A 88 -9.37 -12.32 7.28
CA TYR A 88 -9.85 -13.59 7.81
C TYR A 88 -10.27 -14.47 6.63
N PRO A 89 -9.35 -15.27 6.06
CA PRO A 89 -9.69 -16.19 4.99
C PRO A 89 -10.57 -17.33 5.53
N LEU A 90 -11.78 -17.48 4.96
CA LEU A 90 -12.72 -18.54 5.35
C LEU A 90 -12.18 -19.97 5.11
N ARG A 91 -11.20 -20.11 4.22
CA ARG A 91 -10.50 -21.36 3.94
C ARG A 91 -9.01 -21.09 3.99
N ALA A 92 -8.32 -21.67 4.98
CA ALA A 92 -6.87 -21.58 5.13
C ALA A 92 -6.18 -22.42 4.05
N ARG A 93 -6.12 -21.88 2.82
CA ARG A 93 -5.25 -22.42 1.77
C ARG A 93 -3.86 -21.81 1.96
N PRO A 94 -2.78 -22.61 2.06
CA PRO A 94 -1.43 -22.06 2.05
C PRO A 94 -1.24 -21.31 0.72
N ARG A 95 -0.88 -20.02 0.81
CA ARG A 95 -0.53 -19.19 -0.34
C ARG A 95 0.92 -18.79 -0.17
N VAL A 96 1.77 -19.20 -1.10
CA VAL A 96 3.16 -18.74 -1.15
C VAL A 96 3.20 -17.52 -2.08
N LEU A 97 3.46 -16.33 -1.53
CA LEU A 97 3.69 -15.12 -2.31
C LEU A 97 5.17 -15.10 -2.72
N GLN A 98 5.46 -15.36 -4.00
CA GLN A 98 6.84 -15.40 -4.51
C GLN A 98 7.27 -14.05 -5.12
N TYR A 99 6.35 -13.36 -5.79
CA TYR A 99 6.59 -12.06 -6.40
C TYR A 99 5.30 -11.25 -6.44
N ALA A 100 5.42 -9.93 -6.49
CA ALA A 100 4.32 -9.00 -6.70
C ALA A 100 4.64 -8.11 -7.88
N VAL A 101 3.67 -7.93 -8.79
CA VAL A 101 3.78 -7.01 -9.92
C VAL A 101 2.70 -5.95 -9.78
N THR A 102 3.10 -4.68 -9.72
CA THR A 102 2.18 -3.54 -9.75
C THR A 102 1.97 -3.13 -11.20
N ILE A 103 0.73 -3.25 -11.70
CA ILE A 103 0.34 -2.81 -13.04
C ILE A 103 -0.46 -1.52 -12.88
N PHE A 104 -0.05 -0.46 -13.56
CA PHE A 104 -0.77 0.82 -13.58
C PHE A 104 -1.18 1.13 -15.02
N TYR A 105 -2.44 1.54 -15.19
CA TYR A 105 -2.95 1.99 -16.49
C TYR A 105 -2.78 3.50 -16.59
N ARG A 106 -2.18 3.97 -17.70
CA ARG A 106 -2.02 5.41 -17.97
C ARG A 106 -3.37 6.09 -18.23
N HIS A 107 -4.30 5.37 -18.83
CA HIS A 107 -5.65 5.84 -19.15
C HIS A 107 -6.65 4.77 -18.71
N ALA A 108 -7.44 5.07 -17.68
CA ALA A 108 -8.48 4.15 -17.18
C ALA A 108 -9.59 3.89 -18.23
N ASP A 109 -9.76 4.81 -19.18
CA ASP A 109 -10.89 4.85 -20.12
C ASP A 109 -10.53 4.71 -21.61
N GLN A 110 -9.33 4.24 -21.97
CA GLN A 110 -9.08 3.86 -23.38
C GLN A 110 -9.78 2.52 -23.69
N ARG A 111 -11.07 2.61 -24.01
CA ARG A 111 -11.81 1.59 -24.77
C ARG A 111 -11.55 1.75 -26.26
#